data_AF-A0A524KU77-F1
#
_entry.id   AF-A0A524KU77-F1
#
_cell.length_a   1.000
_cell.length_b   1.000
_cell.length_c   1.000
_cell.angle_alpha   90.00
_cell.angle_beta   90.00
_cell.angle_gamma   90.00
#
_symmetry.space_group_name_H-M   'P 1'
#
loop_
_entity.id
_entity.type
_entity.pdbx_description
1 polymer ?
#
loop_
_entity_poly.entity_id
_entity_poly.type
_entity_poly.pdbx_seq_one_letter_code
_entity_poly.pdbx_strand_id
1 'polypeptide(L)' 'MLKILIDNPLLLLFLVAAIGYPLGRIKIRGSSLGVASVLFTGLAIGSLDPDLKLPEIIYILGVALFVYTVGLA' A
#
# COMPACT_ATOMS: atom_id res chain seq x y z
N MET A 1 -4.42 -20.25 1.57
CA MET A 1 -4.45 -19.21 0.51
C MET A 1 -3.48 -18.05 0.80
N LEU A 2 -3.41 -17.54 2.03
CA LEU A 2 -2.48 -16.45 2.42
C LEU A 2 -0.99 -16.76 2.17
N LYS A 3 -0.59 -18.04 2.21
CA LYS A 3 0.79 -18.49 1.97
C LYS A 3 1.39 -17.98 0.65
N ILE A 4 0.59 -17.87 -0.42
CA ILE A 4 1.10 -17.37 -1.71
C ILE A 4 1.49 -15.89 -1.65
N LEU A 5 0.79 -15.09 -0.84
CA LEU A 5 1.09 -13.67 -0.61
C LEU A 5 2.31 -13.49 0.30
N ILE A 6 2.48 -14.37 1.28
CA ILE A 6 3.66 -14.39 2.16
C ILE A 6 4.91 -14.76 1.36
N ASP A 7 4.83 -15.82 0.55
CA ASP A 7 5.95 -16.29 -0.28
C ASP A 7 6.28 -15.32 -1.44
N ASN A 8 5.32 -14.49 -1.86
CA ASN A 8 5.46 -13.53 -2.96
C ASN A 8 5.09 -12.11 -2.50
N PRO A 9 5.93 -11.43 -1.72
CA PRO A 9 5.58 -10.15 -1.09
C PRO A 9 5.46 -8.99 -2.11
N LEU A 10 6.03 -9.12 -3.32
CA LEU A 10 5.76 -8.19 -4.42
C LEU A 10 4.33 -8.32 -4.94
N LEU A 11 3.80 -9.55 -5.00
CA LEU A 11 2.40 -9.78 -5.37
C LEU A 11 1.47 -9.13 -4.34
N LEU A 12 1.80 -9.24 -3.04
CA LEU A 12 1.10 -8.55 -1.97
C LEU A 12 1.09 -7.02 -2.19
N LEU A 13 2.25 -6.42 -2.49
CA LEU A 13 2.36 -4.98 -2.79
C LEU A 13 1.43 -4.56 -3.92
N PHE A 14 1.50 -5.27 -5.06
CA PHE A 14 0.68 -4.97 -6.22
C PHE A 14 -0.80 -5.19 -5.96
N LEU A 15 -1.17 -6.21 -5.17
CA LEU A 15 -2.56 -6.46 -4.81
C LEU A 15 -3.12 -5.35 -3.93
N VAL A 16 -2.36 -4.90 -2.91
CA VAL A 16 -2.73 -3.74 -2.08
C VAL A 16 -2.91 -2.49 -2.93
N ALA A 17 -1.98 -2.21 -3.85
CA ALA A 17 -2.05 -1.05 -4.74
C ALA A 17 -3.22 -1.15 -5.74
N ALA A 18 -3.43 -2.32 -6.34
CA ALA A 18 -4.47 -2.58 -7.33
C ALA A 18 -5.87 -2.48 -6.75
N ILE A 19 -6.05 -2.80 -5.46
CA ILE A 19 -7.32 -2.62 -4.75
C ILE A 19 -7.45 -1.20 -4.23
N GLY A 20 -6.41 -0.67 -3.57
CA GLY A 20 -6.47 0.63 -2.92
C GLY A 20 -6.64 1.78 -3.91
N TYR A 21 -5.90 1.80 -5.02
CA TYR A 21 -5.95 2.90 -5.98
C TYR A 21 -7.36 3.15 -6.56
N PRO A 22 -8.08 2.15 -7.11
CA PRO A 22 -9.43 2.38 -7.60
C PRO A 22 -10.38 2.75 -6.46
N LEU A 23 -10.25 2.15 -5.27
CA LEU A 23 -11.06 2.55 -4.11
C LEU A 23 -10.86 4.02 -3.75
N GLY A 24 -9.64 4.54 -3.81
CA GLY A 24 -9.33 5.94 -3.57
C GLY A 24 -9.90 6.92 -4.58
N ARG A 25 -10.19 6.45 -5.80
CA ARG A 25 -10.78 7.25 -6.87
C ARG A 25 -12.31 7.31 -6.77
N ILE A 26 -12.93 6.42 -6.01
CA ILE A 26 -14.37 6.44 -5.76
C ILE A 26 -14.71 7.72 -5.00
N LYS A 27 -15.62 8.50 -5.58
CA LYS A 27 -16.15 9.72 -4.96
C LYS A 27 -17.39 9.38 -4.15
N ILE A 28 -17.38 9.74 -2.87
CA ILE A 28 -18.53 9.63 -1.97
C ILE A 28 -18.89 11.06 -1.54
N ARG A 29 -20.11 11.49 -1.85
CA ARG A 29 -20.62 12.84 -1.49
C ARG A 29 -19.70 14.00 -1.93
N GLY A 30 -19.05 13.84 -3.08
CA GLY A 30 -18.14 14.84 -3.65
C GLY A 30 -16.70 14.78 -3.13
N SER A 31 -16.41 13.96 -2.11
CA SER A 31 -15.05 13.73 -1.59
C SER A 31 -14.51 12.37 -2.02
N SER A 32 -13.18 12.23 -2.12
CA SER A 32 -12.49 10.97 -2.44
C SER A 32 -11.33 10.76 -1.48
N LEU A 33 -11.05 9.51 -1.11
CA LEU A 33 -9.94 9.19 -0.20
C LEU A 33 -8.56 9.39 -0.83
N GLY A 34 -8.47 9.43 -2.17
CA GLY A 34 -7.20 9.61 -2.87
C GLY A 34 -6.19 8.53 -2.48
N VAL A 35 -4.92 8.91 -2.27
CA VAL A 35 -3.83 7.99 -1.94
C VAL A 35 -4.01 7.32 -0.56
N ALA A 36 -4.74 7.95 0.37
CA ALA A 36 -4.97 7.39 1.71
C ALA A 36 -5.70 6.04 1.68
N SER A 37 -6.51 5.78 0.66
CA SER A 37 -7.16 4.47 0.43
C SER A 37 -6.17 3.31 0.31
N VAL A 38 -5.01 3.53 -0.31
CA VAL A 38 -3.97 2.50 -0.46
C VAL A 38 -3.38 2.14 0.89
N LEU A 39 -3.14 3.14 1.75
CA LEU A 39 -2.69 2.93 3.12
C LEU A 39 -3.71 2.14 3.94
N PHE A 40 -5.00 2.51 3.90
CA PHE A 40 -6.05 1.76 4.60
C PHE A 40 -6.24 0.34 4.06
N THR A 41 -6.11 0.14 2.74
CA THR A 41 -6.16 -1.19 2.12
C THR A 41 -5.00 -2.06 2.60
N GLY A 42 -3.79 -1.49 2.68
CA GLY A 42 -2.61 -2.16 3.23
C GLY A 42 -2.79 -2.53 4.70
N LEU A 43 -3.35 -1.63 5.52
CA LEU A 43 -3.65 -1.91 6.93
C LEU A 43 -4.69 -3.03 7.08
N ALA A 44 -5.76 -2.99 6.30
CA ALA A 44 -6.80 -4.02 6.32
C ALA A 44 -6.22 -5.40 5.95
N ILE A 45 -5.46 -5.48 4.86
CA ILE A 45 -4.83 -6.74 4.43
C ILE A 45 -3.76 -7.20 5.43
N GLY A 46 -2.91 -6.29 5.91
CA GLY A 46 -1.87 -6.59 6.90
C GLY A 46 -2.42 -7.01 8.26
N SER A 47 -3.65 -6.62 8.60
CA SER A 47 -4.30 -7.06 9.84
C SER A 47 -4.74 -8.53 9.82
N LEU A 48 -4.79 -9.17 8.64
CA LEU A 48 -5.20 -10.56 8.49
C LEU A 48 -4.15 -11.54 9.02
N ASP A 49 -2.87 -11.22 8.88
CA ASP A 49 -1.76 -12.10 9.28
C ASP A 49 -0.47 -11.28 9.51
N PRO A 50 0.23 -11.47 10.64
CA PRO A 50 1.45 -10.72 10.97
C PRO A 50 2.63 -10.98 10.01
N ASP A 51 2.59 -12.04 9.20
CA ASP A 51 3.63 -12.38 8.21
C ASP A 51 3.37 -11.75 6.83
N LEU A 52 2.23 -11.06 6.63
CA LEU A 52 1.96 -10.26 5.42
C LEU A 52 2.76 -8.95 5.44
N LYS A 53 4.06 -9.08 5.29
CA LYS A 53 5.01 -7.97 5.30
C LYS A 53 5.65 -7.78 3.93
N LEU A 54 5.89 -6.52 3.61
CA LEU A 54 6.66 -6.15 2.44
C LEU A 54 8.15 -6.32 2.71
N PRO A 55 8.98 -6.53 1.67
CA PRO A 55 10.43 -6.59 1.83
C PRO A 55 10.96 -5.24 2.28
N GLU A 56 11.98 -5.24 3.15
CA GLU A 56 12.55 -4.02 3.75
C GLU A 56 12.97 -2.98 2.71
N ILE A 57 13.48 -3.41 1.56
CA ILE A 57 13.86 -2.53 0.46
C ILE A 57 12.71 -1.64 -0.01
N ILE A 58 11.46 -2.10 0.02
CA ILE A 58 10.30 -1.29 -0.39
C ILE A 58 10.05 -0.15 0.61
N TYR A 59 10.25 -0.41 1.90
CA TYR A 59 10.16 0.62 2.93
C TYR A 59 11.27 1.67 2.75
N ILE A 60 12.52 1.22 2.56
CA ILE A 60 13.67 2.10 2.34
C ILE A 60 13.45 2.97 1.09
N LEU A 61 13.02 2.36 -0.02
CA LEU A 61 12.71 3.08 -1.26
C LEU A 61 11.59 4.12 -1.05
N GLY A 62 10.50 3.75 -0.38
CA GLY A 62 9.39 4.66 -0.11
C GLY A 62 9.82 5.86 0.74
N VAL A 63 10.57 5.63 1.81
CA VAL A 63 11.11 6.69 2.67
C VAL A 63 12.11 7.57 1.91
N ALA A 64 13.03 6.97 1.14
CA ALA A 64 14.00 7.71 0.34
C ALA A 64 13.32 8.63 -0.69
N LEU A 65 12.30 8.13 -1.41
CA LEU A 65 11.52 8.93 -2.34
C LEU A 65 10.75 10.05 -1.61
N PHE A 66 10.13 9.75 -0.47
CA PHE A 66 9.43 10.74 0.34
C PHE A 66 10.37 11.88 0.76
N VAL A 67 11.49 11.56 1.40
CA VAL A 67 12.49 12.55 1.86
C VAL A 67 13.06 13.35 0.68
N TYR A 68 13.35 12.70 -0.46
CA TYR A 68 13.83 13.39 -1.66
C TYR A 68 12.81 14.39 -2.19
N THR A 69 11.55 13.99 -2.34
CA THR A 69 10.49 14.89 -2.83
C THR A 69 10.21 16.04 -1.87
N VAL A 70 10.29 15.81 -0.55
CA VAL A 70 10.16 16.86 0.47
C VAL A 70 11.35 17.82 0.41
N GLY A 71 12.57 17.32 0.23
CA GLY A 71 13.77 18.16 0.13
C GLY A 71 13.86 18.97 -1.16
N LEU A 72 13.13 18.57 -2.22
CA LEU A 72 13.02 19.33 -3.46
C LEU A 72 11.97 20.46 -3.41
N ALA A 73 10.98 20.35 -2.52
CA ALA A 73 9.89 21.32 -2.37
C ALA A 73 10.34 22.54 -1.53
#